data_AF-A0A2P6VR89-F1
#
_entry.id   AF-A0A2P6VR89-F1
#
_cell.length_a   1.000
_cell.length_b   1.000
_cell.length_c   1.000
_cell.angle_alpha   90.00
_cell.angle_beta   90.00
_cell.angle_gamma   90.00
#
_symmetry.space_group_name_H-M   'P 1'
#
loop_
_entity.id
_entity.type
_entity.pdbx_description
1 polymer ?
#
loop_
_entity_poly.entity_id
_entity_poly.type
_entity_poly.pdbx_seq_one_letter_code
_entity_poly.pdbx_strand_id
1 'polypeptide(L)'
;MCLATLLRIPRQHRDLSYALLMYAAVAAADLVWCRLHKGSWCRWRVVTLLAFAVCDIPMTRCGLVPVGMSQVTATPPGAWGTLYHIAAFVLASRLLANLVLWCQLHRISWVLPANTFMVLHNLSGNGDTCNAAVLTGSAAAQRATRLLAGALRLLSFPGPPPPRDAPLPSVAEECRTVLAYLQLCLGLVAPAVAVACLETRLYAQHAAQRRRAGLPPERGWWHPRLYAALADAGQGLDRFTGPVLAWTASAVLHAVAVAVSRAQGDA
;
A
#
# COMPACT_ATOMS: atom_id res chain seq x y z
N MET A 1 9.91 -14.15 -4.21
CA MET A 1 10.95 -14.72 -3.31
C MET A 1 10.95 -16.22 -3.47
N CYS A 2 12.10 -16.83 -3.76
CA CYS A 2 12.22 -18.29 -3.81
C CYS A 2 12.35 -18.85 -2.39
N LEU A 3 11.88 -20.08 -2.15
CA LEU A 3 12.09 -20.79 -0.88
C LEU A 3 13.60 -20.86 -0.49
N ALA A 4 14.48 -20.88 -1.49
CA ALA A 4 15.93 -20.84 -1.33
C ALA A 4 16.45 -19.55 -0.65
N THR A 5 15.74 -18.43 -0.79
CA THR A 5 16.09 -17.17 -0.12
C THR A 5 15.71 -17.20 1.37
N LEU A 6 14.74 -18.03 1.78
CA LEU A 6 14.37 -18.26 3.19
C LEU A 6 15.43 -19.06 3.95
N LEU A 7 16.07 -20.01 3.28
CA LEU A 7 17.08 -20.89 3.89
C LEU A 7 18.44 -20.22 4.08
N ARG A 8 18.65 -19.03 3.50
CA ARG A 8 19.92 -18.29 3.58
C ARG A 8 19.87 -17.07 4.51
N ILE A 9 18.82 -16.93 5.32
CA ILE A 9 18.71 -15.84 6.28
C ILE A 9 19.77 -16.06 7.38
N PRO A 10 20.71 -15.12 7.60
CA PRO A 10 21.70 -15.23 8.66
C PRO A 10 21.07 -15.46 10.03
N ARG A 11 21.70 -16.26 10.90
CA ARG A 11 21.17 -16.61 12.23
C ARG A 11 20.85 -15.41 13.12
N GLN A 12 21.50 -14.27 12.88
CA GLN A 12 21.25 -12.99 13.54
C GLN A 12 19.88 -12.37 13.20
N HIS A 13 19.15 -12.92 12.23
CA HIS A 13 17.83 -12.47 11.80
C HIS A 13 16.78 -13.58 11.97
N ARG A 14 16.80 -14.30 13.10
CA ARG A 14 15.84 -15.38 13.40
C ARG A 14 14.39 -14.94 13.29
N ASP A 15 14.08 -13.71 13.70
CA ASP A 15 12.71 -13.18 13.66
C ASP A 15 12.17 -13.12 12.23
N LEU A 16 13.04 -12.80 11.26
CA LEU A 16 12.74 -12.80 9.83
C LEU A 16 12.44 -14.22 9.31
N SER A 17 13.17 -15.22 9.78
CA SER A 17 12.90 -16.62 9.41
C SER A 17 11.56 -17.10 9.96
N TYR A 18 11.24 -16.82 11.23
CA TYR A 18 9.96 -17.21 11.85
C TYR A 18 8.77 -16.56 11.15
N ALA A 19 8.88 -15.28 10.89
CA ALA A 19 7.98 -14.47 10.10
C ALA A 19 7.63 -15.09 8.72
N LEU A 20 8.66 -15.46 7.96
CA LEU A 20 8.45 -16.04 6.63
C LEU A 20 7.92 -17.48 6.68
N LEU A 21 8.27 -18.23 7.72
CA LEU A 21 7.67 -19.54 7.98
C LEU A 21 6.17 -19.42 8.32
N MET A 22 5.78 -18.41 9.08
CA MET A 22 4.36 -18.13 9.34
C MET A 22 3.62 -17.79 8.04
N TYR A 23 4.21 -17.00 7.14
CA TYR A 23 3.62 -16.74 5.82
C TYR A 23 3.45 -18.01 4.98
N ALA A 24 4.49 -18.84 4.92
CA ALA A 24 4.44 -20.11 4.21
C ALA A 24 3.37 -21.04 4.81
N ALA A 25 3.24 -21.07 6.14
CA ALA A 25 2.24 -21.87 6.84
C ALA A 25 0.81 -21.36 6.58
N VAL A 26 0.56 -20.04 6.65
CA VAL A 26 -0.73 -19.45 6.34
C VAL A 26 -1.11 -19.68 4.87
N ALA A 27 -0.18 -19.48 3.94
CA ALA A 27 -0.41 -19.74 2.52
C ALA A 27 -0.66 -21.23 2.24
N ALA A 28 0.08 -22.14 2.89
CA ALA A 28 -0.13 -23.57 2.76
C ALA A 28 -1.49 -24.00 3.34
N ALA A 29 -1.87 -23.48 4.51
CA ALA A 29 -3.17 -23.72 5.12
C ALA A 29 -4.30 -23.24 4.20
N ASP A 30 -4.16 -22.05 3.62
CA ASP A 30 -5.12 -21.49 2.67
C ASP A 30 -5.25 -22.39 1.42
N LEU A 31 -4.12 -22.82 0.82
CA LEU A 31 -4.10 -23.72 -0.34
C LEU A 31 -4.72 -25.10 -0.06
N VAL A 32 -4.38 -25.72 1.08
CA VAL A 32 -4.96 -27.01 1.50
C VAL A 32 -6.46 -26.86 1.67
N TRP A 33 -6.90 -25.78 2.31
CA TRP A 33 -8.32 -25.53 2.55
C TRP A 33 -9.11 -25.24 1.26
N CYS A 34 -8.54 -24.46 0.33
CA CYS A 34 -9.09 -24.23 -1.02
C CYS A 34 -9.42 -25.55 -1.73
N ARG A 35 -8.52 -26.53 -1.61
CA ARG A 35 -8.70 -27.84 -2.23
C ARG A 35 -9.80 -28.67 -1.58
N LEU A 36 -9.96 -28.54 -0.28
CA LEU A 36 -10.94 -29.31 0.50
C LEU A 36 -12.37 -28.73 0.40
N HIS A 37 -12.53 -27.42 0.21
CA HIS A 37 -13.84 -26.76 0.33
C HIS A 37 -14.19 -25.89 -0.89
N LYS A 38 -14.60 -26.52 -1.98
CA LYS A 38 -14.90 -25.88 -3.29
C LYS A 38 -16.04 -24.84 -3.28
N GLY A 39 -16.90 -24.82 -2.26
CA GLY A 39 -18.02 -23.86 -2.15
C GLY A 39 -17.91 -22.83 -1.01
N SER A 40 -16.98 -23.01 -0.07
CA SER A 40 -16.86 -22.20 1.17
C SER A 40 -15.87 -21.03 1.04
N TRP A 41 -15.17 -20.95 -0.09
CA TRP A 41 -14.04 -20.03 -0.26
C TRP A 41 -14.41 -18.55 -0.01
N CYS A 42 -15.65 -18.15 -0.37
CA CYS A 42 -16.17 -16.81 -0.10
C CYS A 42 -16.36 -16.48 1.40
N ARG A 43 -16.50 -17.47 2.30
CA ARG A 43 -16.71 -17.24 3.73
C ARG A 43 -15.41 -17.08 4.51
N TRP A 44 -14.33 -17.75 4.09
CA TRP A 44 -13.06 -17.78 4.86
C TRP A 44 -11.97 -16.84 4.33
N ARG A 45 -12.16 -16.21 3.17
CA ARG A 45 -11.33 -15.11 2.65
C ARG A 45 -10.97 -14.06 3.73
N VAL A 46 -11.93 -13.73 4.59
CA VAL A 46 -11.78 -12.75 5.67
C VAL A 46 -10.70 -13.18 6.67
N VAL A 47 -10.57 -14.48 6.96
CA VAL A 47 -9.59 -15.01 7.92
C VAL A 47 -8.18 -14.98 7.35
N THR A 48 -7.99 -15.29 6.06
CA THR A 48 -6.69 -15.20 5.40
C THR A 48 -6.16 -13.76 5.39
N LEU A 49 -7.05 -12.79 5.15
CA LEU A 49 -6.71 -11.36 5.22
C LEU A 49 -6.31 -10.94 6.65
N LEU A 50 -7.09 -11.34 7.66
CA LEU A 50 -6.80 -11.04 9.06
C LEU A 50 -5.50 -11.72 9.52
N ALA A 51 -5.27 -12.96 9.14
CA ALA A 51 -4.03 -13.68 9.44
C ALA A 51 -2.82 -13.01 8.78
N PHE A 52 -2.94 -12.61 7.51
CA PHE A 52 -1.88 -11.85 6.83
C PHE A 52 -1.61 -10.53 7.56
N ALA A 53 -2.64 -9.74 7.88
CA ALA A 53 -2.47 -8.46 8.58
C ALA A 53 -1.86 -8.63 9.98
N VAL A 54 -2.29 -9.65 10.73
CA VAL A 54 -1.75 -9.97 12.07
C VAL A 54 -0.31 -10.47 12.00
N CYS A 55 0.07 -11.18 10.93
CA CYS A 55 1.45 -11.61 10.72
C CYS A 55 2.34 -10.49 10.17
N ASP A 56 1.83 -9.59 9.33
CA ASP A 56 2.63 -8.53 8.70
C ASP A 56 3.07 -7.45 9.70
N ILE A 57 2.20 -7.08 10.65
CA ILE A 57 2.49 -6.06 11.68
C ILE A 57 3.75 -6.41 12.54
N PRO A 58 3.87 -7.58 13.18
CA PRO A 58 5.07 -7.94 13.93
C PRO A 58 6.29 -8.11 13.03
N MET A 59 6.14 -8.53 11.77
CA MET A 59 7.25 -8.62 10.80
C MET A 59 7.83 -7.26 10.43
N THR A 60 6.96 -6.25 10.39
CA THR A 60 7.34 -4.85 10.20
C THR A 60 8.20 -4.37 11.34
N ARG A 61 7.81 -4.70 12.57
CA ARG A 61 8.54 -4.36 13.79
C ARG A 61 9.84 -5.15 13.95
N CYS A 62 9.89 -6.42 13.53
CA CYS A 62 11.07 -7.27 13.68
C CYS A 62 12.11 -7.09 12.56
N GLY A 63 12.11 -5.95 11.87
CA GLY A 63 13.27 -5.52 11.10
C GLY A 63 13.42 -6.10 9.70
N LEU A 64 12.39 -6.64 9.05
CA LEU A 64 12.51 -7.20 7.69
C LEU A 64 13.08 -6.20 6.68
N VAL A 65 12.61 -4.95 6.76
CA VAL A 65 13.09 -3.85 5.93
C VAL A 65 14.50 -3.41 6.38
N PRO A 66 14.76 -3.08 7.65
CA PRO A 66 16.12 -2.77 8.12
C PRO A 66 17.17 -3.84 7.78
N VAL A 67 16.83 -5.12 7.96
CA VAL A 67 17.69 -6.27 7.66
C VAL A 67 17.92 -6.42 6.17
N GLY A 68 16.86 -6.37 5.36
CA GLY A 68 16.97 -6.40 3.91
C GLY A 68 17.84 -5.24 3.40
N MET A 69 17.61 -4.04 3.92
CA MET A 69 18.37 -2.83 3.59
C MET A 69 19.82 -2.88 4.09
N SER A 70 20.12 -3.57 5.20
CA SER A 70 21.49 -3.75 5.71
C SER A 70 22.34 -4.71 4.87
N GLN A 71 21.71 -5.58 4.08
CA GLN A 71 22.40 -6.52 3.19
C GLN A 71 22.60 -5.97 1.78
N VAL A 72 22.07 -4.78 1.52
CA VAL A 72 22.22 -4.10 0.25
C VAL A 72 23.61 -3.45 0.17
N THR A 73 24.37 -3.80 -0.85
CA THR A 73 25.69 -3.19 -1.12
C THR A 73 25.58 -1.74 -1.56
N ALA A 74 26.73 -1.04 -1.56
CA ALA A 74 26.81 0.36 -1.98
C ALA A 74 26.19 0.58 -3.37
N THR A 75 25.43 1.67 -3.50
CA THR A 75 24.73 2.03 -4.74
C THR A 75 25.73 2.24 -5.90
N PRO A 76 25.56 1.56 -7.05
CA PRO A 76 26.44 1.79 -8.20
C PRO A 76 26.30 3.23 -8.72
N PRO A 77 27.35 3.85 -9.28
CA PRO A 77 27.24 5.20 -9.82
C PRO A 77 26.36 5.27 -11.09
N GLY A 78 25.85 6.46 -11.39
CA GLY A 78 25.11 6.74 -12.64
C GLY A 78 23.63 6.33 -12.63
N ALA A 79 23.08 6.07 -13.83
CA ALA A 79 21.66 5.75 -14.01
C ALA A 79 21.23 4.46 -13.29
N TRP A 80 22.11 3.45 -13.26
CA TRP A 80 21.87 2.19 -12.54
C TRP A 80 21.68 2.40 -11.05
N GLY A 81 22.45 3.30 -10.43
CA GLY A 81 22.26 3.67 -9.03
C GLY A 81 20.90 4.32 -8.75
N THR A 82 20.44 5.14 -9.69
CA THR A 82 19.11 5.79 -9.58
C THR A 82 17.98 4.77 -9.68
N LEU A 83 18.06 3.84 -10.64
CA LEU A 83 17.09 2.74 -10.76
C LEU A 83 17.09 1.84 -9.53
N TYR A 84 18.28 1.52 -9.02
CA TYR A 84 18.44 0.76 -7.79
C TYR A 84 17.74 1.45 -6.60
N HIS A 85 17.92 2.77 -6.49
CA HIS A 85 17.27 3.58 -5.46
C HIS A 85 15.74 3.61 -5.57
N ILE A 86 15.22 3.75 -6.79
CA ILE A 86 13.78 3.70 -7.05
C ILE A 86 13.22 2.32 -6.67
N ALA A 87 13.92 1.24 -7.03
CA ALA A 87 13.53 -0.11 -6.63
C ALA A 87 13.54 -0.29 -5.10
N ALA A 88 14.55 0.27 -4.42
CA ALA A 88 14.61 0.29 -2.95
C ALA A 88 13.43 1.07 -2.35
N PHE A 89 13.02 2.22 -2.91
CA PHE A 89 11.82 2.94 -2.50
C PHE A 89 10.54 2.13 -2.71
N VAL A 90 10.40 1.46 -3.86
CA VAL A 90 9.25 0.60 -4.14
C VAL A 90 9.18 -0.55 -3.13
N LEU A 91 10.31 -1.18 -2.81
CA LEU A 91 10.38 -2.23 -1.81
C LEU A 91 10.07 -1.70 -0.40
N ALA A 92 10.67 -0.57 -0.02
CA ALA A 92 10.43 0.11 1.26
C ALA A 92 8.97 0.54 1.44
N SER A 93 8.32 0.95 0.36
CA SER A 93 6.90 1.35 0.37
C SER A 93 5.95 0.18 0.62
N ARG A 94 6.48 -1.06 0.55
CA ARG A 94 5.72 -2.32 0.68
C ARG A 94 4.59 -2.45 -0.33
N LEU A 95 4.71 -1.71 -1.43
CA LEU A 95 3.74 -1.71 -2.51
C LEU A 95 3.43 -3.14 -2.98
N LEU A 96 4.45 -3.98 -3.14
CA LEU A 96 4.27 -5.36 -3.61
C LEU A 96 3.46 -6.22 -2.63
N ALA A 97 3.71 -6.10 -1.32
CA ALA A 97 2.96 -6.84 -0.31
C ALA A 97 1.49 -6.40 -0.29
N ASN A 98 1.25 -5.09 -0.32
CA ASN A 98 -0.10 -4.54 -0.39
C ASN A 98 -0.82 -4.94 -1.69
N LEU A 99 -0.14 -4.90 -2.84
CA LEU A 99 -0.71 -5.34 -4.11
C LEU A 99 -1.15 -6.79 -4.08
N VAL A 100 -0.35 -7.69 -3.50
CA VAL A 100 -0.74 -9.10 -3.33
C VAL A 100 -2.01 -9.21 -2.50
N LEU A 101 -2.13 -8.46 -1.40
CA LEU A 101 -3.35 -8.42 -0.59
C LEU A 101 -4.57 -7.92 -1.38
N TRP A 102 -4.41 -6.84 -2.15
CA TRP A 102 -5.47 -6.32 -3.00
C TRP A 102 -5.87 -7.31 -4.10
N CYS A 103 -4.92 -8.04 -4.68
CA CYS A 103 -5.15 -9.08 -5.68
C CYS A 103 -5.89 -10.30 -5.14
N GLN A 104 -5.99 -10.48 -3.82
CA GLN A 104 -6.82 -11.53 -3.25
C GLN A 104 -8.33 -11.25 -3.37
N LEU A 105 -8.76 -10.16 -4.04
CA LEU A 105 -10.14 -9.73 -4.35
C LEU A 105 -11.14 -9.89 -3.19
N HIS A 106 -10.73 -9.46 -1.99
CA HIS A 106 -11.60 -9.39 -0.83
C HIS A 106 -12.64 -8.28 -0.97
N ARG A 107 -13.76 -8.41 -0.24
CA ARG A 107 -14.79 -7.36 -0.21
C ARG A 107 -14.18 -6.04 0.28
N ILE A 108 -14.45 -4.94 -0.42
CA ILE A 108 -13.88 -3.61 -0.11
C ILE A 108 -14.06 -3.23 1.37
N SER A 109 -15.23 -3.55 1.95
CA SER A 109 -15.59 -3.25 3.34
C SER A 109 -14.66 -3.85 4.39
N TRP A 110 -13.97 -4.94 4.06
CA TRP A 110 -13.06 -5.64 4.96
C TRP A 110 -11.60 -5.33 4.63
N VAL A 111 -11.27 -5.31 3.35
CA VAL A 111 -9.90 -5.07 2.89
C VAL A 111 -9.45 -3.64 3.12
N LEU A 112 -10.35 -2.66 3.00
CA LEU A 112 -10.04 -1.25 3.20
C LEU A 112 -9.60 -0.94 4.65
N PRO A 113 -10.37 -1.29 5.70
CA PRO A 113 -9.93 -1.02 7.07
C PRO A 113 -8.65 -1.79 7.41
N ALA A 114 -8.53 -3.06 6.99
CA ALA A 114 -7.31 -3.84 7.23
C ALA A 114 -6.07 -3.18 6.59
N ASN A 115 -6.14 -2.80 5.31
CA ASN A 115 -5.04 -2.10 4.63
C ASN A 115 -4.79 -0.71 5.22
N THR A 116 -5.83 -0.03 5.70
CA THR A 116 -5.67 1.27 6.40
C THR A 116 -4.82 1.10 7.65
N PHE A 117 -5.14 0.10 8.50
CA PHE A 117 -4.32 -0.20 9.69
C PHE A 117 -2.89 -0.58 9.32
N MET A 118 -2.71 -1.41 8.29
CA MET A 118 -1.37 -1.78 7.82
C MET A 118 -0.58 -0.58 7.30
N VAL A 119 -1.20 0.29 6.51
CA VAL A 119 -0.54 1.51 5.98
C VAL A 119 -0.22 2.49 7.11
N LEU A 120 -1.14 2.74 8.05
CA LEU A 120 -0.86 3.58 9.22
C LEU A 120 0.30 3.03 10.06
N HIS A 121 0.35 1.71 10.22
CA HIS A 121 1.46 1.05 10.89
C HIS A 121 2.78 1.24 10.12
N ASN A 122 2.79 1.01 8.81
CA ASN A 122 3.97 1.19 7.97
C ASN A 122 4.47 2.64 7.98
N LEU A 123 3.54 3.60 7.96
CA LEU A 123 3.85 5.02 8.05
C LEU A 123 4.71 5.28 9.28
N SER A 124 4.34 4.75 10.45
CA SER A 124 5.09 4.96 11.70
C SER A 124 6.56 4.52 11.65
N GLY A 125 6.91 3.55 10.79
CA GLY A 125 8.28 3.07 10.59
C GLY A 125 9.07 3.79 9.49
N ASN A 126 8.52 4.86 8.89
CA ASN A 126 9.18 5.57 7.80
C ASN A 126 10.46 6.29 8.26
N GLY A 127 10.53 6.75 9.52
CA GLY A 127 11.74 7.34 10.10
C GLY A 127 12.93 6.39 10.04
N ASP A 128 12.80 5.21 10.63
CA ASP A 128 13.83 4.17 10.63
C ASP A 128 14.22 3.75 9.21
N THR A 129 13.22 3.61 8.34
CA THR A 129 13.44 3.22 6.93
C THR A 129 14.27 4.27 6.19
N CYS A 130 13.94 5.56 6.34
CA CYS A 130 14.68 6.65 5.70
C CYS A 130 16.05 6.92 6.33
N ASN A 131 16.29 6.51 7.57
CA ASN A 131 17.61 6.56 8.19
C ASN A 131 18.55 5.45 7.67
N ALA A 132 18.05 4.46 6.93
CA ALA A 132 18.87 3.43 6.34
C ALA A 132 19.84 3.99 5.29
N ALA A 133 21.11 3.59 5.37
CA ALA A 133 22.18 4.09 4.49
C ALA A 133 21.90 3.90 3.00
N VAL A 134 21.15 2.86 2.63
CA VAL A 134 20.71 2.64 1.24
C VAL A 134 19.80 3.75 0.72
N LEU A 135 18.99 4.38 1.59
CA LEU A 135 18.03 5.41 1.18
C LEU A 135 18.58 6.85 1.30
N THR A 136 19.57 7.10 2.16
CA THR A 136 20.07 8.47 2.41
C THR A 136 21.59 8.61 2.38
N GLY A 137 22.33 7.51 2.39
CA GLY A 137 23.79 7.49 2.58
C GLY A 137 24.62 7.81 1.33
N SER A 138 24.01 7.95 0.14
CA SER A 138 24.74 8.28 -1.09
C SER A 138 24.20 9.53 -1.78
N ALA A 139 25.07 10.28 -2.48
CA ALA A 139 24.64 11.47 -3.24
C ALA A 139 23.62 11.13 -4.34
N ALA A 140 23.73 9.93 -4.93
CA ALA A 140 22.76 9.42 -5.91
C ALA A 140 21.37 9.20 -5.27
N ALA A 141 21.34 8.60 -4.08
CA ALA A 141 20.13 8.41 -3.29
C ALA A 141 19.44 9.73 -2.95
N GLN A 142 20.21 10.71 -2.49
CA GLN A 142 19.69 12.05 -2.16
C GLN A 142 19.14 12.76 -3.41
N ARG A 143 19.83 12.66 -4.55
CA ARG A 143 19.36 13.22 -5.83
C ARG A 143 18.05 12.55 -6.27
N ALA A 144 17.98 11.23 -6.24
CA ALA A 144 16.77 10.50 -6.62
C ALA A 144 15.58 10.84 -5.71
N THR A 145 15.82 10.96 -4.39
CA THR A 145 14.81 11.39 -3.41
C THR A 145 14.29 12.79 -3.72
N ARG A 146 15.19 13.75 -3.98
CA ARG A 146 14.82 15.13 -4.36
C ARG A 146 14.04 15.18 -5.67
N LEU A 147 14.42 14.38 -6.66
CA LEU A 147 13.71 14.28 -7.94
C LEU A 147 12.27 13.77 -7.73
N LEU A 148 12.11 12.71 -6.94
CA LEU A 148 10.78 12.17 -6.61
C LEU A 148 9.96 13.19 -5.81
N ALA A 149 10.54 13.81 -4.78
CA ALA A 149 9.87 14.85 -4.00
C ALA A 149 9.45 16.05 -4.85
N GLY A 150 10.31 16.49 -5.78
CA GLY A 150 9.99 17.54 -6.74
C GLY A 150 8.84 17.15 -7.67
N ALA A 151 8.85 15.93 -8.20
CA ALA A 151 7.76 15.42 -9.03
C ALA A 151 6.42 15.35 -8.26
N LEU A 152 6.45 14.90 -7.00
CA LEU A 152 5.27 14.87 -6.13
C LEU A 152 4.72 16.27 -5.86
N ARG A 153 5.59 17.26 -5.62
CA ARG A 153 5.16 18.66 -5.45
C ARG A 153 4.42 19.16 -6.70
N LEU A 154 4.92 18.86 -7.90
CA LEU A 154 4.24 19.22 -9.15
C LEU A 154 2.87 18.53 -9.29
N LEU A 155 2.80 17.23 -8.95
CA LEU A 155 1.54 16.48 -8.96
C LEU A 155 0.54 16.97 -7.90
N SER A 156 1.01 17.67 -6.87
CA SER A 156 0.19 18.20 -5.79
C SER A 156 -0.30 19.64 -6.01
N PHE A 157 0.08 20.31 -7.10
CA PHE A 157 -0.55 21.58 -7.50
C PHE A 157 -2.06 21.36 -7.71
N PRO A 158 -2.98 22.30 -7.44
CA PRO A 158 -2.82 23.61 -6.83
C PRO A 158 -3.02 23.52 -5.30
N GLY A 159 -2.37 22.55 -4.66
CA GLY A 159 -2.33 22.47 -3.20
C GLY A 159 -1.83 23.79 -2.59
N PRO A 160 -2.17 24.05 -1.31
CA PRO A 160 -1.79 25.29 -0.66
C PRO A 160 -0.26 25.47 -0.73
N PRO A 161 0.23 26.65 -1.14
CA PRO A 161 1.66 26.89 -1.20
C PRO A 161 2.26 26.74 0.21
N PRO A 162 3.49 26.22 0.33
CA PRO A 162 4.16 26.19 1.62
C PRO A 162 4.29 27.63 2.18
N PRO A 163 4.27 27.81 3.51
CA PRO A 163 4.53 29.10 4.11
C PRO A 163 5.85 29.69 3.59
N ARG A 164 5.89 30.99 3.30
CA ARG A 164 7.07 31.65 2.71
C ARG A 164 8.34 31.44 3.52
N ASP A 165 8.20 31.36 4.83
CA ASP A 165 9.32 31.23 5.78
C ASP A 165 9.53 29.79 6.27
N ALA A 166 8.83 28.81 5.67
CA ALA A 166 9.05 27.41 6.02
C ALA A 166 10.46 26.98 5.57
N PRO A 167 11.28 26.39 6.45
CA PRO A 167 12.58 25.87 6.05
C PRO A 167 12.40 24.83 4.94
N LEU A 168 13.38 24.78 4.02
CA LEU A 168 13.42 23.73 3.02
C LEU A 168 13.51 22.38 3.73
N PRO A 169 12.69 21.40 3.32
CA PRO A 169 12.68 20.12 4.01
C PRO A 169 14.02 19.41 3.87
N SER A 170 14.43 18.74 4.94
CA SER A 170 15.64 17.92 4.92
C SER A 170 15.47 16.73 3.97
N VAL A 171 16.58 16.11 3.54
CA VAL A 171 16.50 14.92 2.66
C VAL A 171 15.77 13.76 3.35
N ALA A 172 15.91 13.65 4.68
CA ALA A 172 15.18 12.67 5.47
C ALA A 172 13.66 12.94 5.46
N GLU A 173 13.24 14.21 5.61
CA GLU A 173 11.84 14.62 5.50
C GLU A 173 11.27 14.38 4.10
N GLU A 174 12.04 14.67 3.06
CA GLU A 174 11.64 14.38 1.67
C GLU A 174 11.50 12.88 1.45
N CYS A 175 12.42 12.06 1.95
CA CYS A 175 12.32 10.59 1.91
C CYS A 175 11.04 10.10 2.58
N ARG A 176 10.76 10.55 3.82
CA ARG A 176 9.57 10.15 4.58
C ARG A 176 8.29 10.56 3.87
N THR A 177 8.27 11.76 3.27
CA THR A 177 7.14 12.28 2.51
C THR A 177 6.87 11.44 1.27
N VAL A 178 7.92 11.14 0.48
CA VAL A 178 7.80 10.30 -0.73
C VAL A 178 7.29 8.91 -0.35
N LEU A 179 7.88 8.31 0.69
CA LEU A 179 7.52 6.97 1.14
C LEU A 179 6.07 6.91 1.65
N ALA A 180 5.66 7.89 2.47
CA ALA A 180 4.31 8.01 2.97
C ALA A 180 3.30 8.20 1.83
N TYR A 181 3.62 9.05 0.85
CA TYR A 181 2.79 9.26 -0.33
C TYR A 181 2.61 7.97 -1.13
N LEU A 182 3.69 7.22 -1.39
CA LEU A 182 3.61 5.94 -2.11
C LEU A 182 2.76 4.92 -1.35
N GLN A 183 2.92 4.82 -0.03
CA GLN A 183 2.12 3.92 0.81
C GLN A 183 0.63 4.30 0.81
N LEU A 184 0.30 5.59 0.93
CA LEU A 184 -1.08 6.08 0.91
C LEU A 184 -1.72 5.95 -0.48
N CYS A 185 -1.01 6.39 -1.52
CA CYS A 185 -1.54 6.42 -2.87
C CYS A 185 -1.60 5.02 -3.49
N LEU A 186 -0.47 4.31 -3.51
CA LEU A 186 -0.36 3.03 -4.20
C LEU A 186 -0.63 1.82 -3.28
N GLY A 187 -0.44 1.96 -1.97
CA GLY A 187 -0.74 0.91 -1.00
C GLY A 187 -2.20 0.89 -0.53
N LEU A 188 -2.92 2.01 -0.62
CA LEU A 188 -4.28 2.14 -0.09
C LEU A 188 -5.28 2.69 -1.12
N VAL A 189 -5.14 3.95 -1.54
CA VAL A 189 -6.20 4.66 -2.26
C VAL A 189 -6.42 4.12 -3.68
N ALA A 190 -5.38 4.04 -4.50
CA ALA A 190 -5.53 3.59 -5.89
C ALA A 190 -6.06 2.14 -5.98
N PRO A 191 -5.55 1.17 -5.20
CA PRO A 191 -6.14 -0.17 -5.17
C PRO A 191 -7.58 -0.18 -4.63
N ALA A 192 -7.89 0.61 -3.59
CA ALA A 192 -9.25 0.69 -3.05
C ALA A 192 -10.24 1.20 -4.09
N VAL A 193 -9.87 2.24 -4.86
CA VAL A 193 -10.69 2.76 -5.96
C VAL A 193 -10.86 1.69 -7.03
N ALA A 194 -9.79 1.00 -7.43
CA ALA A 194 -9.87 -0.07 -8.42
C ALA A 194 -10.83 -1.20 -7.99
N VAL A 195 -10.71 -1.67 -6.74
CA VAL A 195 -11.60 -2.68 -6.17
C VAL A 195 -13.03 -2.16 -6.04
N ALA A 196 -13.24 -0.92 -5.60
CA ALA A 196 -14.57 -0.30 -5.52
C ALA A 196 -15.27 -0.31 -6.89
N CYS A 197 -14.54 0.10 -7.93
CA CYS A 197 -15.04 0.11 -9.30
C CYS A 197 -15.39 -1.30 -9.80
N LEU A 198 -14.51 -2.28 -9.57
CA LEU A 198 -14.75 -3.67 -9.96
C LEU A 198 -15.97 -4.26 -9.22
N GLU A 199 -16.04 -4.10 -7.90
CA GLU A 199 -17.15 -4.60 -7.10
C GLU A 199 -18.47 -3.94 -7.46
N THR A 200 -18.48 -2.62 -7.68
CA THR A 200 -19.68 -1.89 -8.09
C THR A 200 -20.20 -2.40 -9.44
N ARG A 201 -19.31 -2.67 -10.40
CA ARG A 201 -19.68 -3.27 -11.70
C ARG A 201 -20.24 -4.67 -11.54
N LEU A 202 -19.59 -5.51 -10.74
CA LEU A 202 -20.06 -6.89 -10.47
C LEU A 202 -21.41 -6.89 -9.75
N TYR A 203 -21.61 -5.99 -8.79
CA TYR A 203 -22.87 -5.82 -8.08
C TYR A 203 -24.00 -5.41 -9.03
N ALA A 204 -23.76 -4.43 -9.91
CA ALA A 204 -24.74 -3.99 -10.89
C ALA A 204 -25.13 -5.13 -11.86
N GLN A 205 -24.16 -5.93 -12.32
CA GLN A 205 -24.40 -7.10 -13.15
C GLN A 205 -25.23 -8.15 -12.41
N HIS A 206 -24.90 -8.44 -11.15
CA HIS A 206 -25.65 -9.40 -10.33
C HIS A 206 -27.09 -8.92 -10.09
N ALA A 207 -27.28 -7.65 -9.76
CA ALA A 207 -28.61 -7.06 -9.59
C ALA A 207 -29.44 -7.15 -10.88
N ALA A 208 -28.83 -6.95 -12.05
CA ALA A 208 -29.49 -7.14 -13.33
C ALA A 208 -29.87 -8.61 -13.58
N GLN A 209 -28.98 -9.56 -13.28
CA GLN A 209 -29.27 -11.00 -13.38
C GLN A 209 -30.41 -11.44 -12.47
N ARG A 210 -30.43 -10.99 -11.21
CA ARG A 210 -31.50 -11.28 -10.26
C ARG A 210 -32.85 -10.77 -10.74
N ARG A 211 -32.89 -9.52 -11.25
CA ARG A 211 -34.11 -8.94 -11.83
C ARG A 211 -34.64 -9.75 -13.00
N ARG A 212 -33.76 -10.17 -13.92
CA ARG A 212 -34.13 -11.04 -15.05
C ARG A 212 -34.66 -12.41 -14.61
N ALA A 213 -34.14 -12.93 -13.49
CA ALA A 213 -34.56 -14.20 -12.91
C ALA A 213 -35.79 -14.09 -11.99
N GLY A 214 -36.40 -12.90 -11.85
CA GLY A 214 -37.54 -12.68 -10.94
C GLY A 214 -37.18 -12.84 -9.45
N LEU A 215 -35.89 -12.81 -9.12
CA LEU A 215 -35.41 -12.95 -7.74
C LEU A 215 -35.50 -11.61 -7.00
N PRO A 216 -35.83 -11.61 -5.70
CA PRO A 216 -35.83 -10.38 -4.90
C PRO A 216 -34.42 -9.76 -4.87
N PRO A 217 -34.29 -8.44 -4.65
CA PRO A 217 -32.99 -7.79 -4.51
C PRO A 217 -32.17 -8.41 -3.37
N GLU A 218 -30.84 -8.24 -3.40
CA GLU A 218 -29.98 -8.70 -2.30
C GLU A 218 -30.38 -8.04 -0.98
N ARG A 219 -30.38 -8.82 0.10
CA ARG A 219 -30.72 -8.35 1.45
C ARG A 219 -29.48 -7.75 2.13
N GLY A 220 -29.69 -6.69 2.89
CA GLY A 220 -28.65 -6.03 3.68
C GLY A 220 -28.89 -4.53 3.71
N TRP A 221 -28.72 -3.89 4.87
CA TRP A 221 -29.05 -2.47 5.01
C TRP A 221 -27.96 -1.54 4.45
N TRP A 222 -26.69 -1.95 4.50
CA TRP A 222 -25.55 -1.10 4.13
C TRP A 222 -24.97 -1.42 2.75
N HIS A 223 -24.81 -2.71 2.40
CA HIS A 223 -24.16 -3.14 1.15
C HIS A 223 -24.84 -2.57 -0.11
N PRO A 224 -26.17 -2.71 -0.29
CA PRO A 224 -26.87 -2.15 -1.45
C PRO A 224 -26.77 -0.62 -1.53
N ARG A 225 -26.83 0.06 -0.38
CA ARG A 225 -26.74 1.53 -0.31
C ARG A 225 -25.35 2.01 -0.71
N LEU A 226 -24.30 1.34 -0.26
CA LEU A 226 -22.91 1.66 -0.62
C LEU A 226 -22.69 1.55 -2.13
N TYR A 227 -23.05 0.40 -2.73
CA TYR A 227 -22.80 0.19 -4.16
C TYR A 227 -23.72 1.04 -5.05
N ALA A 228 -24.94 1.38 -4.60
CA ALA A 228 -25.77 2.36 -5.28
C ALA A 228 -25.10 3.75 -5.28
N ALA A 229 -24.66 4.23 -4.11
CA ALA A 229 -23.96 5.51 -4.01
C ALA A 229 -22.67 5.56 -4.83
N LEU A 230 -21.90 4.46 -4.86
CA LEU A 230 -20.69 4.35 -5.71
C LEU A 230 -21.03 4.33 -7.20
N ALA A 231 -22.12 3.66 -7.60
CA ALA A 231 -22.58 3.63 -8.98
C ALA A 231 -23.05 5.02 -9.44
N ASP A 232 -23.81 5.72 -8.60
CA ASP A 232 -24.31 7.06 -8.85
C ASP A 232 -23.15 8.06 -8.94
N ALA A 233 -22.20 7.98 -7.99
CA ALA A 233 -20.98 8.78 -8.02
C ALA A 233 -20.19 8.54 -9.32
N GLY A 234 -20.07 7.28 -9.75
CA GLY A 234 -19.38 6.92 -11.00
C GLY A 234 -20.05 7.46 -12.26
N GLN A 235 -21.39 7.53 -12.30
CA GLN A 235 -22.14 8.08 -13.45
C GLN A 235 -21.99 9.60 -13.58
N GLY A 236 -21.77 10.31 -12.47
CA GLY A 236 -21.53 11.75 -12.46
C GLY A 236 -20.12 12.17 -12.89
N LEU A 237 -19.20 11.21 -13.08
CA LEU A 237 -17.84 11.51 -13.52
C LEU A 237 -17.78 11.63 -15.04
N ASP A 238 -17.86 12.86 -15.54
CA ASP A 238 -17.51 13.12 -16.93
C ASP A 238 -16.00 12.97 -17.16
N ARG A 239 -15.58 13.08 -18.43
CA ARG A 239 -14.18 12.93 -18.87
C ARG A 239 -13.21 13.92 -18.21
N PHE A 240 -13.70 14.99 -17.59
CA PHE A 240 -12.88 16.04 -16.97
C PHE A 240 -12.92 15.95 -15.44
N THR A 241 -14.06 15.60 -14.86
CA THR A 241 -14.29 15.50 -13.42
C THR A 241 -13.47 14.37 -12.81
N GLY A 242 -13.39 13.21 -13.47
CA GLY A 242 -12.57 12.08 -13.02
C GLY A 242 -11.09 12.45 -12.80
N PRO A 243 -10.40 12.99 -13.83
CA PRO A 243 -9.03 13.48 -13.69
C PRO A 243 -8.85 14.56 -12.62
N VAL A 244 -9.78 15.53 -12.53
CA VAL A 244 -9.71 16.60 -11.51
C VAL A 244 -9.84 16.04 -10.10
N LEU A 245 -10.74 15.08 -9.86
CA LEU A 245 -10.86 14.42 -8.56
C LEU A 245 -9.64 13.57 -8.23
N ALA A 246 -9.10 12.83 -9.20
CA ALA A 246 -7.88 12.05 -9.02
C ALA A 246 -6.69 12.96 -8.66
N TRP A 247 -6.58 14.10 -9.34
CA TRP A 247 -5.57 15.11 -9.08
C TRP A 247 -5.75 15.77 -7.70
N THR A 248 -6.98 16.13 -7.33
CA THR A 248 -7.30 16.69 -6.01
C THR A 248 -7.01 15.69 -4.90
N ALA A 249 -7.39 14.42 -5.08
CA ALA A 249 -7.08 13.35 -4.14
C ALA A 249 -5.57 13.16 -4.00
N SER A 250 -4.82 13.17 -5.11
CA SER A 250 -3.36 13.14 -5.10
C SER A 250 -2.77 14.30 -4.29
N ALA A 251 -3.26 15.52 -4.47
CA ALA A 251 -2.82 16.69 -3.70
C ALA A 251 -3.11 16.55 -2.20
N VAL A 252 -4.31 16.06 -1.83
CA VAL A 252 -4.68 15.79 -0.43
C VAL A 252 -3.78 14.72 0.18
N LEU A 253 -3.51 13.62 -0.54
CA LEU A 253 -2.63 12.56 -0.06
C LEU A 253 -1.19 13.05 0.14
N HIS A 254 -0.71 13.92 -0.75
CA HIS A 254 0.59 14.58 -0.58
C HIS A 254 0.61 15.47 0.68
N ALA A 255 -0.43 16.27 0.92
CA ALA A 255 -0.52 17.08 2.13
C ALA A 255 -0.52 16.23 3.41
N VAL A 256 -1.26 15.11 3.42
CA VAL A 256 -1.25 14.14 4.52
C VAL A 256 0.15 13.53 4.70
N ALA A 257 0.82 13.15 3.61
CA ALA A 257 2.18 12.60 3.65
C ALA A 257 3.19 13.59 4.24
N VAL A 258 3.10 14.88 3.90
CA VAL A 258 3.91 15.95 4.48
C VAL A 258 3.64 16.09 5.98
N ALA A 259 2.37 16.09 6.39
CA ALA A 259 1.99 16.19 7.80
C ALA A 259 2.53 15.01 8.62
N VAL A 260 2.40 13.78 8.11
CA VAL A 260 2.95 12.58 8.73
C VAL A 260 4.47 12.66 8.85
N SER A 261 5.17 13.08 7.79
CA SER A 261 6.63 13.23 7.79
C SER A 261 7.12 14.20 8.87
N ARG A 262 6.44 15.35 9.04
CA ARG A 262 6.77 16.34 10.07
C ARG A 262 6.54 15.81 11.48
N ALA A 263 5.39 15.19 11.73
CA ALA A 263 5.07 14.61 13.04
C ALA A 263 6.09 13.54 13.49
N GLN A 264 6.76 12.88 12.54
CA GLN A 264 7.83 11.92 12.81
C GLN A 264 9.19 12.57 13.06
N GLY A 265 9.39 13.83 12.69
CA GLY A 265 10.64 14.56 12.94
C GLY A 265 10.75 15.07 14.37
N ASP A 266 9.61 15.28 15.02
CA ASP A 266 9.51 15.85 16.37
C ASP A 266 9.52 14.78 17.49
N ALA A 267 9.49 13.49 17.13
CA ALA A 267 9.44 12.34 18.03
C ALA A 267 10.82 11.69 18.21
#